data_AF-A0A380K3U2-F1
#
_entry.id   AF-A0A380K3U2-F1
#
_cell.length_a   1.000
_cell.length_b   1.000
_cell.length_c   1.000
_cell.angle_alpha   90.00
_cell.angle_beta   90.00
_cell.angle_gamma   90.00
#
_symmetry.space_group_name_H-M   'P 1'
#
loop_
_entity.id
_entity.type
_entity.pdbx_description
1 polymer ?
#
loop_
_entity_poly.entity_id
_entity_poly.type
_entity_poly.pdbx_seq_one_letter_code
_entity_poly.pdbx_strand_id
1 'polypeptide(L)'
;MLIKKIYEGITCFPETNEFWNLYIVLMKEKDFFLDAFARETVDLDYPAKYQHAYFTMDGHVLDFNRNMDKRLVTLFRDVIQEKQTNFMEEILMATQSLIEKKIKAASLELGELMKAHNDKEAWTKAGELNHLLKNEDAEKLAPELLDQLRSELRGYYYVNGEINKLHKQLYAKGNKLIELASA
;
A
#
# COMPACT_ATOMS: atom_id res chain seq x y z
N MET A 1 -10.33 -3.95 -0.23
CA MET A 1 -10.30 -2.86 0.79
C MET A 1 -10.60 -1.53 0.10
N LEU A 2 -11.47 -0.70 0.68
CA LEU A 2 -11.76 0.65 0.17
C LEU A 2 -10.57 1.58 0.46
N ILE A 3 -10.10 2.30 -0.56
CA ILE A 3 -9.03 3.29 -0.41
C ILE A 3 -9.62 4.68 -0.22
N LYS A 4 -10.42 5.14 -1.19
CA LYS A 4 -10.96 6.52 -1.19
C LYS A 4 -12.14 6.66 -2.15
N LYS A 5 -13.11 7.51 -1.81
CA LYS A 5 -14.08 8.03 -2.79
C LYS A 5 -13.37 9.07 -3.65
N ILE A 6 -13.28 8.82 -4.96
CA ILE A 6 -12.51 9.64 -5.89
C ILE A 6 -13.39 10.49 -6.82
N TYR A 7 -14.69 10.19 -6.89
CA TYR A 7 -15.65 10.98 -7.66
C TYR A 7 -17.04 10.96 -7.01
N GLU A 8 -17.70 12.10 -7.09
CA GLU A 8 -19.13 12.30 -6.79
C GLU A 8 -19.69 13.30 -7.82
N GLY A 9 -20.82 12.97 -8.42
CA GLY A 9 -21.43 13.79 -9.45
C GLY A 9 -22.92 13.51 -9.64
N ILE A 10 -23.54 14.27 -10.53
CA ILE A 10 -24.96 14.13 -10.88
C ILE A 10 -25.07 14.11 -12.40
N THR A 11 -25.93 13.26 -12.94
CA THR A 11 -26.31 13.28 -14.35
C THR A 11 -27.83 13.27 -14.51
N CYS A 12 -28.28 13.72 -15.68
CA CYS A 12 -29.66 13.63 -16.12
C CYS A 12 -29.68 12.92 -17.48
N PHE A 13 -30.56 11.93 -17.63
CA PHE A 13 -30.90 11.33 -18.92
C PHE A 13 -32.20 11.99 -19.42
N PRO A 14 -32.14 12.97 -20.34
CA PRO A 14 -33.32 13.78 -20.69
C PRO A 14 -34.42 12.97 -21.37
N GLU A 15 -34.04 11.92 -22.12
CA GLU A 15 -34.97 11.05 -22.84
C GLU A 15 -35.94 10.32 -21.90
N THR A 16 -35.47 9.98 -20.70
CA THR A 16 -36.25 9.25 -19.68
C THR A 16 -36.62 10.12 -18.47
N ASN A 17 -36.18 11.38 -18.45
CA ASN A 17 -36.30 12.30 -17.30
C ASN A 17 -35.77 11.67 -15.98
N GLU A 18 -34.68 10.90 -16.07
CA GLU A 18 -34.07 10.22 -14.93
C GLU A 18 -32.84 11.00 -14.43
N PHE A 19 -32.81 11.31 -13.14
CA PHE A 19 -31.66 11.93 -12.49
C PHE A 19 -30.91 10.91 -11.65
N TRP A 20 -29.57 10.93 -11.71
CA TRP A 20 -28.73 9.96 -11.03
C TRP A 20 -27.60 10.63 -10.27
N ASN A 21 -27.39 10.21 -9.02
CA ASN A 21 -26.18 10.50 -8.27
C ASN A 21 -25.14 9.43 -8.58
N LEU A 22 -23.93 9.86 -8.93
CA LEU A 22 -22.85 9.01 -9.41
C LEU A 22 -21.70 9.03 -8.42
N TYR A 23 -21.12 7.86 -8.20
CA TYR A 23 -19.99 7.70 -7.30
C TYR A 23 -18.95 6.77 -7.93
N ILE A 24 -17.68 7.10 -7.76
CA ILE A 24 -16.56 6.19 -8.06
C ILE A 24 -15.67 6.12 -6.82
N VAL A 25 -15.37 4.90 -6.43
CA VAL A 25 -14.50 4.58 -5.31
C VAL A 25 -13.30 3.80 -5.82
N LEU A 26 -12.11 4.23 -5.41
CA LEU A 26 -10.87 3.48 -5.65
C LEU A 26 -10.79 2.34 -4.63
N MET A 27 -10.67 1.13 -5.15
CA MET A 27 -10.55 -0.09 -4.37
C MET A 27 -9.18 -0.71 -4.58
N LYS A 28 -8.65 -1.35 -3.53
CA LYS A 28 -7.44 -2.16 -3.61
C LYS A 28 -7.69 -3.53 -2.99
N GLU A 29 -7.46 -4.57 -3.78
CA GLU A 29 -7.32 -5.94 -3.29
C GLU A 29 -5.93 -6.45 -3.70
N LYS A 30 -5.86 -7.36 -4.67
CA LYS A 30 -4.61 -7.70 -5.34
C LYS A 30 -4.14 -6.53 -6.21
N ASP A 31 -5.04 -6.05 -7.07
CA ASP A 31 -4.83 -4.94 -7.99
C ASP A 31 -5.76 -3.77 -7.64
N PHE A 32 -5.48 -2.59 -8.19
CA PHE A 32 -6.39 -1.45 -8.09
C PHE A 32 -7.51 -1.58 -9.11
N PHE A 33 -8.73 -1.28 -8.66
CA PHE A 33 -9.91 -1.25 -9.52
C PHE A 33 -10.89 -0.19 -9.02
N LEU A 34 -11.89 0.10 -9.82
CA LEU A 34 -12.88 1.12 -9.55
C LEU A 34 -14.22 0.47 -9.26
N ASP A 35 -14.81 0.84 -8.13
CA ASP A 35 -16.18 0.52 -7.78
C ASP A 35 -17.05 1.73 -8.13
N ALA A 36 -17.89 1.58 -9.15
CA ALA A 36 -18.78 2.61 -9.62
C ALA A 36 -20.23 2.23 -9.32
N PHE A 37 -20.95 3.17 -8.71
CA PHE A 37 -22.36 2.98 -8.42
C PHE A 37 -23.16 4.26 -8.65
N ALA A 38 -24.38 4.06 -9.12
CA ALA A 38 -25.34 5.10 -9.42
C ALA A 38 -26.62 4.86 -8.64
N ARG A 39 -27.16 5.93 -8.07
CA ARG A 39 -28.45 5.91 -7.38
C ARG A 39 -29.39 6.91 -8.03
N GLU A 40 -30.54 6.45 -8.47
CA GLU A 40 -31.58 7.30 -9.04
C GLU A 40 -32.10 8.25 -7.96
N THR A 41 -32.22 9.52 -8.32
CA THR A 41 -32.88 10.54 -7.50
C THR A 41 -34.37 10.42 -7.75
N VAL A 42 -35.11 9.92 -6.76
CA VAL A 42 -36.57 9.76 -6.80
C VAL A 42 -37.23 10.59 -5.70
N ASP A 43 -38.43 11.11 -5.98
CA ASP A 43 -39.34 11.55 -4.94
C ASP A 43 -39.82 10.33 -4.13
N LEU A 44 -40.06 10.56 -2.84
CA LEU A 44 -40.10 9.61 -1.71
C LEU A 44 -41.01 8.37 -1.82
N ASP A 45 -41.73 8.18 -2.93
CA ASP A 45 -42.78 7.15 -3.08
C ASP A 45 -42.30 5.82 -3.68
N TYR A 46 -41.05 5.73 -4.17
CA TYR A 46 -40.48 4.49 -4.71
C TYR A 46 -39.07 4.21 -4.17
N PRO A 47 -38.68 2.93 -4.02
CA PRO A 47 -37.31 2.59 -3.69
C PRO A 47 -36.38 3.06 -4.83
N ALA A 48 -35.43 3.93 -4.51
CA ALA A 48 -34.46 4.44 -5.46
C ALA A 48 -33.76 3.30 -6.19
N LYS A 49 -33.75 3.32 -7.53
CA LYS A 49 -32.96 2.36 -8.30
C LYS A 49 -31.49 2.53 -7.96
N TYR A 50 -30.84 1.41 -7.67
CA TYR A 50 -29.41 1.35 -7.41
C TYR A 50 -28.76 0.45 -8.46
N GLN A 51 -27.74 0.98 -9.13
CA GLN A 51 -26.98 0.27 -10.12
C GLN A 51 -25.50 0.30 -9.75
N HIS A 52 -24.80 -0.79 -10.05
CA HIS A 52 -23.43 -1.02 -9.59
C HIS A 52 -22.67 -1.82 -10.64
N ALA A 53 -21.40 -1.44 -10.84
CA ALA A 53 -20.45 -2.17 -11.68
C ALA A 53 -19.01 -1.85 -11.27
N TYR A 54 -18.13 -2.84 -11.44
CA TYR A 54 -16.69 -2.65 -11.26
C TYR A 54 -16.01 -2.37 -12.59
N PHE A 55 -14.98 -1.53 -12.56
CA PHE A 55 -14.21 -1.14 -13.74
C PHE A 55 -12.71 -1.34 -13.49
N THR A 56 -11.97 -1.66 -14.55
CA THR A 56 -10.53 -1.48 -14.59
C THR A 56 -10.18 0.00 -14.54
N MET A 57 -8.92 0.31 -14.27
CA MET A 57 -8.42 1.69 -14.30
C MET A 57 -8.56 2.36 -15.68
N ASP A 58 -8.69 1.57 -16.75
CA ASP A 58 -8.87 2.04 -18.12
C ASP A 58 -10.35 2.17 -18.54
N GLY A 59 -11.30 1.92 -17.62
CA GLY A 59 -12.74 2.05 -17.89
C GLY A 59 -13.39 0.82 -18.56
N HIS A 60 -12.74 -0.34 -18.52
CA HIS A 60 -13.35 -1.61 -18.94
C HIS A 60 -14.12 -2.24 -17.79
N VAL A 61 -15.33 -2.75 -18.05
CA VAL A 61 -16.16 -3.35 -16.99
C VAL A 61 -15.60 -4.71 -16.60
N LEU A 62 -15.43 -4.98 -15.31
CA LEU A 62 -15.09 -6.31 -14.79
C LEU A 62 -16.35 -7.20 -14.79
N ASP A 63 -16.22 -8.49 -15.10
CA ASP A 63 -17.36 -9.39 -15.38
C ASP A 63 -18.16 -9.85 -14.13
N PHE A 64 -17.77 -9.47 -12.92
CA PHE A 64 -18.47 -9.87 -11.69
C PHE A 64 -19.38 -8.74 -11.16
N ASN A 65 -20.56 -9.11 -10.65
CA ASN A 65 -21.53 -8.21 -9.99
C ASN A 65 -22.10 -7.07 -10.87
N ARG A 66 -22.47 -7.38 -12.12
CA ARG A 66 -23.01 -6.39 -13.07
C ARG A 66 -24.53 -6.25 -12.95
N ASN A 67 -25.00 -5.15 -12.37
CA ASN A 67 -26.41 -4.73 -12.43
C ASN A 67 -26.58 -3.34 -13.06
N MET A 68 -25.58 -2.87 -13.83
CA MET A 68 -25.58 -1.54 -14.44
C MET A 68 -25.95 -1.58 -15.93
N ASP A 69 -26.85 -0.69 -16.34
CA ASP A 69 -27.30 -0.53 -17.72
C ASP A 69 -26.22 0.12 -18.60
N LYS A 70 -26.38 -0.05 -19.92
CA LYS A 70 -25.36 0.37 -20.90
C LYS A 70 -25.13 1.88 -20.92
N ARG A 71 -26.13 2.71 -20.59
CA ARG A 71 -26.01 4.17 -20.61
C ARG A 71 -25.12 4.63 -19.47
N LEU A 72 -25.39 4.12 -18.26
CA LEU A 72 -24.56 4.37 -17.09
C LEU A 72 -23.15 3.80 -17.24
N VAL A 73 -23.00 2.60 -17.82
CA VAL A 73 -21.67 2.04 -18.12
C VAL A 73 -20.86 2.96 -19.04
N THR A 74 -21.50 3.49 -20.09
CA THR A 74 -20.83 4.40 -21.03
C THR A 74 -20.44 5.70 -20.33
N LEU A 75 -21.35 6.28 -19.56
CA LEU A 75 -21.09 7.49 -18.78
C LEU A 75 -19.93 7.32 -17.79
N PHE A 76 -19.90 6.23 -17.03
CA PHE A 76 -18.79 5.96 -16.11
C PHE A 76 -17.48 5.77 -16.83
N ARG A 77 -17.47 5.11 -18.00
CA ARG A 77 -16.26 5.01 -18.82
C ARG A 77 -15.73 6.39 -19.21
N ASP A 78 -16.60 7.29 -19.66
CA ASP A 78 -16.22 8.64 -20.06
C ASP A 78 -15.67 9.43 -18.86
N VAL A 79 -16.35 9.36 -17.71
CA VAL A 79 -15.86 9.99 -16.47
C VAL A 79 -14.51 9.41 -16.05
N ILE A 80 -14.31 8.09 -16.17
CA ILE A 80 -13.04 7.44 -15.81
C ILE A 80 -11.91 7.92 -16.71
N GLN A 81 -12.16 8.03 -18.01
CA GLN A 81 -11.18 8.54 -18.97
C GLN A 81 -10.87 10.02 -18.72
N GLU A 82 -11.88 10.86 -18.46
CA GLU A 82 -11.69 12.28 -18.16
C GLU A 82 -10.90 12.49 -16.86
N LYS A 83 -11.13 11.65 -15.84
CA LYS A 83 -10.52 11.78 -14.51
C LYS A 83 -9.29 10.87 -14.30
N GLN A 84 -8.78 10.23 -15.35
CA GLN A 84 -7.72 9.22 -15.25
C GLN A 84 -6.49 9.74 -14.51
N THR A 85 -6.02 10.96 -14.84
CA THR A 85 -4.85 11.57 -14.19
C THR A 85 -5.04 11.71 -12.67
N ASN A 86 -6.20 12.21 -12.23
CA ASN A 86 -6.50 12.38 -10.82
C ASN A 86 -6.51 11.01 -10.10
N PHE A 87 -7.04 9.97 -10.74
CA PHE A 87 -7.05 8.63 -10.16
C PHE A 87 -5.65 8.05 -10.02
N MET A 88 -4.79 8.29 -11.01
CA MET A 88 -3.39 7.87 -10.96
C MET A 88 -2.61 8.60 -9.86
N GLU A 89 -2.85 9.90 -9.67
CA GLU A 89 -2.26 10.67 -8.56
C GLU A 89 -2.69 10.11 -7.19
N GLU A 90 -3.97 9.80 -7.00
CA GLU A 90 -4.47 9.20 -5.76
C GLU A 90 -3.88 7.80 -5.50
N ILE A 91 -3.70 6.98 -6.55
CA ILE A 91 -3.00 5.69 -6.45
C ILE A 91 -1.55 5.88 -6.01
N LEU A 92 -0.85 6.86 -6.59
CA LEU A 92 0.52 7.17 -6.22
C LEU A 92 0.61 7.60 -4.76
N MET A 93 -0.25 8.53 -4.32
CA MET A 93 -0.31 8.99 -2.93
C MET A 93 -0.63 7.84 -1.95
N ALA A 94 -1.60 6.99 -2.28
CA ALA A 94 -1.97 5.84 -1.45
C ALA A 94 -0.82 4.82 -1.35
N THR A 95 -0.11 4.59 -2.45
CA THR A 95 1.03 3.66 -2.50
C THR A 95 2.23 4.21 -1.71
N GLN A 96 2.54 5.50 -1.86
CA GLN A 96 3.57 6.20 -1.07
C GLN A 96 3.26 6.14 0.42
N SER A 97 2.03 6.46 0.84
CA SER A 97 1.61 6.41 2.24
C SER A 97 1.74 4.99 2.82
N LEU A 98 1.40 3.96 2.03
CA LEU A 98 1.54 2.57 2.45
C LEU A 98 3.02 2.19 2.66
N ILE A 99 3.89 2.59 1.76
CA ILE A 99 5.33 2.32 1.84
C ILE A 99 5.95 3.07 3.02
N GLU A 100 5.60 4.34 3.21
CA GLU A 100 6.05 5.12 4.36
C GLU A 100 5.66 4.44 5.69
N LYS A 101 4.41 3.97 5.80
CA LYS A 101 3.96 3.21 6.99
C LYS A 101 4.77 1.93 7.20
N LYS A 102 5.04 1.18 6.14
CA LYS A 102 5.86 -0.04 6.21
C LYS A 102 7.30 0.25 6.65
N ILE A 103 7.91 1.29 6.09
CA ILE A 103 9.26 1.73 6.47
C ILE A 103 9.28 2.10 7.96
N LYS A 104 8.35 2.95 8.41
CA LYS A 104 8.25 3.35 9.82
C LYS A 104 8.08 2.15 10.76
N ALA A 105 7.20 1.21 10.42
CA ALA A 105 6.98 0.01 11.20
C ALA A 105 8.24 -0.86 11.28
N ALA A 106 8.90 -1.11 10.14
CA ALA A 106 10.13 -1.90 10.09
C ALA A 106 11.29 -1.25 10.86
N SER A 107 11.42 0.09 10.78
CA SER A 107 12.41 0.84 11.55
C SER A 107 12.16 0.76 13.06
N LEU A 108 10.90 0.88 13.49
CA LEU A 108 10.53 0.77 14.90
C LEU A 108 10.84 -0.63 15.45
N GLU A 109 10.37 -1.66 14.77
CA GLU A 109 10.57 -3.07 15.17
C GLU A 109 12.06 -3.43 15.21
N LEU A 110 12.85 -2.98 14.23
CA LEU A 110 14.30 -3.15 14.24
C LEU A 110 14.93 -2.50 15.48
N GLY A 111 14.55 -1.25 15.79
CA GLY A 111 15.06 -0.55 16.96
C GLY A 111 14.71 -1.24 18.29
N GLU A 112 13.50 -1.80 18.40
CA GLU A 112 13.08 -2.59 19.55
C GLU A 112 13.86 -3.90 19.70
N LEU A 113 14.05 -4.64 18.59
CA LEU A 113 14.84 -5.88 18.57
C LEU A 113 16.30 -5.63 18.96
N MET A 114 16.88 -4.52 18.49
CA MET A 114 18.24 -4.10 18.86
C MET A 114 18.35 -3.83 20.37
N LYS A 115 17.38 -3.14 20.97
CA LYS A 115 17.34 -2.89 22.42
C LYS A 115 17.15 -4.17 23.23
N ALA A 116 16.44 -5.14 22.68
CA ALA A 116 16.20 -6.44 23.31
C ALA A 116 17.35 -7.44 23.13
N HIS A 117 18.43 -7.07 22.42
CA HIS A 117 19.56 -7.95 22.08
C HIS A 117 19.14 -9.20 21.27
N ASN A 118 18.07 -9.10 20.49
CA ASN A 118 17.60 -10.19 19.64
C ASN A 118 18.27 -10.11 18.26
N ASP A 119 19.56 -10.44 18.22
CA ASP A 119 20.43 -10.19 17.05
C ASP A 119 19.96 -10.90 15.77
N LYS A 120 19.37 -12.10 15.89
CA LYS A 120 18.93 -12.91 14.75
C LYS A 120 17.70 -12.31 14.06
N GLU A 121 16.69 -11.92 14.84
CA GLU A 121 15.50 -11.27 14.30
C GLU A 121 15.83 -9.86 13.81
N ALA A 122 16.68 -9.12 14.55
CA ALA A 122 17.16 -7.81 14.14
C ALA A 122 17.84 -7.88 12.76
N TRP A 123 18.66 -8.90 12.49
CA TRP A 123 19.30 -9.09 11.18
C TRP A 123 18.28 -9.24 10.05
N THR A 124 17.26 -10.06 10.30
CA THR A 124 16.19 -10.31 9.32
C THR A 124 15.42 -9.03 9.04
N LYS A 125 15.07 -8.29 10.10
CA LYS A 125 14.33 -7.02 10.00
C LYS A 125 15.15 -5.90 9.34
N ALA A 126 16.45 -5.84 9.59
CA ALA A 126 17.36 -4.94 8.91
C ALA A 126 17.44 -5.21 7.39
N GLY A 127 17.38 -6.49 6.99
CA GLY A 127 17.28 -6.90 5.59
C GLY A 127 15.97 -6.45 4.94
N GLU A 128 14.84 -6.63 5.63
CA GLU A 128 13.52 -6.15 5.19
C GLU A 128 13.53 -4.63 5.00
N LEU A 129 14.01 -3.88 5.99
CA LEU A 129 14.11 -2.41 5.91
C LEU A 129 15.02 -1.97 4.75
N ASN A 130 16.16 -2.64 4.54
CA ASN A 130 17.06 -2.33 3.42
C ASN A 130 16.36 -2.53 2.06
N HIS A 131 15.57 -3.60 1.93
CA HIS A 131 14.80 -3.85 0.70
C HIS A 131 13.73 -2.77 0.49
N LEU A 132 13.01 -2.37 1.54
CA LEU A 132 12.01 -1.29 1.46
C LEU A 132 12.63 0.05 1.06
N LEU A 133 13.81 0.39 1.60
CA LEU A 133 14.51 1.65 1.30
C LEU A 133 15.13 1.72 -0.12
N LYS A 134 15.16 0.60 -0.84
CA LYS A 134 15.61 0.50 -2.24
C LYS A 134 14.46 0.47 -3.25
N ASN A 135 13.21 0.43 -2.79
CA ASN A 135 12.05 0.45 -3.67
C ASN A 135 11.94 1.82 -4.35
N GLU A 136 11.68 1.85 -5.66
CA GLU A 136 11.51 3.09 -6.45
C GLU A 136 10.40 3.99 -5.89
N ASP A 137 9.32 3.40 -5.35
CA ASP A 137 8.25 4.17 -4.73
C ASP A 137 8.66 4.80 -3.39
N ALA A 138 9.71 4.26 -2.74
CA ALA A 138 10.29 4.87 -1.55
C ALA A 138 11.15 6.09 -1.90
N GLU A 139 11.74 6.17 -3.09
CA GLU A 139 12.55 7.33 -3.52
C GLU A 139 11.75 8.63 -3.63
N LYS A 140 10.42 8.51 -3.74
CA LYS A 140 9.50 9.65 -3.77
C LYS A 140 9.14 10.16 -2.37
N LEU A 141 9.58 9.49 -1.31
CA LEU A 141 9.42 9.96 0.08
C LEU A 141 10.46 11.03 0.42
N ALA A 142 10.28 11.72 1.55
CA ALA A 142 11.17 12.78 2.01
C ALA A 142 12.65 12.31 2.02
N PRO A 143 13.53 12.86 1.15
CA PRO A 143 14.89 12.36 0.97
C PRO A 143 15.72 12.39 2.27
N GLU A 144 15.53 13.43 3.07
CA GLU A 144 16.23 13.61 4.35
C GLU A 144 15.96 12.47 5.34
N LEU A 145 14.70 12.03 5.44
CA LEU A 145 14.33 10.89 6.30
C LEU A 145 14.97 9.59 5.81
N LEU A 146 14.96 9.36 4.50
CA LEU A 146 15.53 8.15 3.91
C LEU A 146 17.04 8.09 4.13
N ASP A 147 17.74 9.22 3.99
CA ASP A 147 19.19 9.28 4.19
C ASP A 147 19.57 9.05 5.65
N GLN A 148 18.80 9.60 6.60
CA GLN A 148 18.96 9.30 8.02
C GLN A 148 18.77 7.80 8.31
N LEU A 149 17.68 7.21 7.81
CA LEU A 149 17.41 5.77 7.99
C LEU A 149 18.50 4.88 7.36
N ARG A 150 18.98 5.23 6.17
CA ARG A 150 20.10 4.53 5.50
C ARG A 150 21.39 4.67 6.29
N SER A 151 21.63 5.83 6.89
CA SER A 151 22.79 6.06 7.76
C SER A 151 22.77 5.15 8.99
N GLU A 152 21.65 5.14 9.73
CA GLU A 152 21.48 4.29 10.91
C GLU A 152 21.57 2.80 10.55
N LEU A 153 20.98 2.38 9.44
CA LEU A 153 21.04 1.00 8.99
C LEU A 153 22.47 0.55 8.62
N ARG A 154 23.28 1.43 8.03
CA ARG A 154 24.72 1.17 7.83
C ARG A 154 25.46 1.05 9.15
N GLY A 155 25.14 1.91 10.12
CA GLY A 155 25.67 1.83 11.49
C GLY A 155 25.35 0.49 12.15
N TYR A 156 24.11 0.03 12.04
CA TYR A 156 23.70 -1.31 12.51
C TYR A 156 24.54 -2.42 11.88
N TYR A 157 24.68 -2.45 10.55
CA TYR A 157 25.45 -3.50 9.88
C TYR A 157 26.91 -3.54 10.33
N TYR A 158 27.52 -2.37 10.56
CA TYR A 158 28.86 -2.28 11.12
C TYR A 158 28.94 -2.88 12.52
N VAL A 159 28.06 -2.44 13.45
CA VAL A 159 28.04 -2.93 14.84
C VAL A 159 27.78 -4.45 14.89
N ASN A 160 26.83 -4.95 14.11
CA ASN A 160 26.55 -6.38 14.02
C ASN A 160 27.75 -7.18 13.48
N GLY A 161 28.53 -6.59 12.57
CA GLY A 161 29.81 -7.15 12.11
C GLY A 161 30.83 -7.30 13.24
N GLU A 162 30.95 -6.29 14.10
CA GLU A 162 31.83 -6.33 15.27
C GLU A 162 31.37 -7.37 16.31
N ILE A 163 30.07 -7.43 16.61
CA ILE A 163 29.49 -8.44 17.50
C ILE A 163 29.83 -9.85 16.99
N ASN A 164 29.68 -10.11 15.69
CA ASN A 164 30.02 -11.40 15.10
C ASN A 164 31.51 -11.75 15.21
N LYS A 165 32.41 -10.77 15.09
CA LYS A 165 33.85 -10.99 15.33
C LYS A 165 34.10 -11.40 16.77
N LEU A 166 33.47 -10.72 17.73
CA LEU A 166 33.57 -11.04 19.17
C LEU A 166 33.03 -12.44 19.47
N HIS A 167 31.88 -12.82 18.92
CA HIS A 167 31.32 -14.17 19.06
C HIS A 167 32.28 -15.25 18.56
N LYS A 168 32.95 -15.05 17.42
CA LYS A 168 33.96 -15.99 16.92
C LYS A 168 35.16 -16.13 17.86
N GLN A 169 35.63 -15.03 18.44
CA GLN A 169 36.73 -15.06 19.41
C GLN A 169 36.32 -15.79 20.70
N LEU A 170 35.10 -15.53 21.19
CA LEU A 170 34.56 -16.19 22.37
C LEU A 170 34.43 -17.70 22.15
N TYR A 171 33.93 -18.11 20.98
CA TYR A 171 33.83 -19.51 20.58
C TYR A 171 35.19 -20.22 20.58
N ALA A 172 36.23 -19.60 20.01
CA ALA A 172 37.58 -20.16 20.00
C ALA A 172 38.15 -20.32 21.42
N LYS A 173 37.94 -19.34 22.31
CA LYS A 173 38.33 -19.44 23.73
C LYS A 173 37.58 -20.56 24.45
N GLY A 174 36.27 -20.67 24.20
CA GLY A 174 35.43 -21.74 24.75
C GLY A 174 35.92 -23.13 24.34
N ASN A 175 36.22 -23.32 23.05
CA ASN A 175 36.79 -24.59 22.56
C ASN A 175 38.11 -24.93 23.24
N LYS A 176 38.98 -23.93 23.47
CA LYS A 176 40.26 -24.19 24.16
C LYS A 176 40.06 -24.65 25.60
N LEU A 177 39.10 -24.06 26.32
CA LEU A 177 38.76 -24.48 27.68
C LEU A 177 38.19 -25.91 27.71
N ILE A 178 37.32 -26.25 26.76
CA ILE A 178 36.76 -27.61 26.65
C ILE A 178 37.86 -28.63 26.36
N GLU A 179 38.77 -28.33 25.43
CA GLU A 179 39.92 -29.18 25.10
C GLU A 179 40.78 -29.45 26.33
N LEU A 180 41.12 -28.41 27.11
CA LEU A 180 41.93 -28.54 28.32
C LEU A 180 41.22 -29.31 29.43
N ALA A 181 39.90 -29.21 29.55
CA ALA A 181 39.13 -29.95 30.55
C ALA A 181 38.92 -31.43 30.17
N SER A 182 39.08 -31.78 28.89
CA SER A 182 38.88 -33.13 28.36
C SER A 182 40.19 -33.90 28.16
N ALA A 183 41.34 -33.27 28.48
CA ALA A 183 42.69 -33.84 28.42
C ALA A 183 43.11 -34.41 29.78
#